data_AF-A0A7Z7YHV8-F1
#
_entry.id   AF-A0A7Z7YHV8-F1
#
_cell.length_a   1.000
_cell.length_b   1.000
_cell.length_c   1.000
_cell.angle_alpha   90.00
_cell.angle_beta   90.00
_cell.angle_gamma   90.00
#
_symmetry.space_group_name_H-M   'P 1'
#
loop_
_entity.id
_entity.type
_entity.pdbx_description
1 polymer ?
#
loop_
_entity_poly.entity_id
_entity_poly.type
_entity_poly.pdbx_seq_one_letter_code
_entity_poly.pdbx_strand_id
1 'polypeptide(L)' 'MKTYPLPEASLPLPGEGWLDNSMNVFRHPVTQASVIVTRGKCAQNRSLDDELDAQWQQLLSMTEQF' A
#
# COMPACT_ATOMS: atom_id res chain seq x y z
N MET A 1 -6.90 13.42 17.87
CA MET A 1 -6.49 12.00 17.74
C MET A 1 -7.51 11.30 16.85
N LYS A 2 -7.07 10.38 15.99
CA LYS A 2 -7.94 9.58 15.12
C LYS A 2 -7.84 8.11 15.53
N THR A 3 -8.96 7.43 15.69
CA THR A 3 -8.98 5.99 15.97
C THR A 3 -8.50 5.24 14.72
N TYR A 4 -7.47 4.42 14.89
CA TYR A 4 -6.89 3.59 13.85
C TYR A 4 -7.17 2.12 14.17
N PRO A 5 -8.04 1.44 13.39
CA PRO A 5 -8.36 0.05 13.61
C PRO A 5 -7.29 -0.88 13.03
N LEU A 6 -6.92 -1.88 13.83
CA LEU A 6 -6.11 -3.05 13.48
C LEU A 6 -6.96 -4.31 13.73
N PRO A 7 -6.62 -5.47 13.13
CA PRO A 7 -7.31 -6.72 13.41
C PRO A 7 -7.34 -7.07 14.91
N GLU A 8 -6.28 -6.75 15.64
CA GLU A 8 -6.10 -7.10 17.04
C GLU A 8 -6.60 -6.02 18.01
N ALA A 9 -6.73 -4.77 17.58
CA ALA A 9 -7.00 -3.64 18.47
C ALA A 9 -7.47 -2.36 17.74
N SER A 10 -7.87 -1.35 18.50
CA SER A 10 -8.05 0.02 18.01
C SER A 10 -7.15 0.96 18.79
N LEU A 11 -6.31 1.73 18.09
CA LEU A 11 -5.32 2.61 18.70
C LEU A 11 -5.62 4.08 18.38
N PRO A 12 -5.48 5.01 19.34
CA PRO A 12 -5.56 6.43 19.05
C PRO A 12 -4.24 6.91 18.43
N LEU A 13 -4.25 7.32 17.16
CA LEU A 13 -3.09 7.91 16.50
C LEU A 13 -3.20 9.46 16.44
N PRO A 14 -2.07 10.18 16.42
CA PRO A 14 -2.07 11.61 16.11
C PRO A 14 -2.70 11.82 14.73
N GLY A 15 -3.67 12.73 14.64
CA GLY A 15 -4.49 12.88 13.43
C GLY A 15 -3.80 13.63 12.29
N GLU A 16 -2.78 14.43 12.59
CA GLU A 16 -2.10 15.30 11.64
C GLU A 16 -0.63 14.91 11.48
N GLY A 17 -0.10 15.02 10.25
CA GLY A 17 1.31 14.79 9.92
C GLY A 17 1.74 13.33 9.80
N TRP A 18 0.89 12.37 10.18
CA TRP A 18 1.18 10.94 10.05
C TRP A 18 0.77 10.42 8.68
N LEU A 19 1.71 9.77 8.01
CA LEU A 19 1.46 8.99 6.80
C LEU A 19 1.43 7.52 7.16
N ASP A 20 0.29 6.88 6.92
CA ASP A 20 0.14 5.45 7.14
C ASP A 20 0.85 4.66 6.04
N ASN A 21 1.96 4.02 6.40
CA ASN A 21 2.76 3.17 5.53
C ASN A 21 2.64 1.68 5.92
N SER A 22 1.56 1.31 6.62
CA SER A 22 1.35 -0.08 7.03
C SER A 22 1.23 -1.00 5.82
N MET A 23 1.85 -2.18 5.90
CA MET A 23 1.71 -3.26 4.93
C MET A 23 1.12 -4.48 5.62
N ASN A 24 0.01 -5.00 5.10
CA ASN A 24 -0.55 -6.26 5.57
C ASN A 24 -0.09 -7.38 4.64
N VAL A 25 0.51 -8.43 5.21
CA VAL A 25 1.09 -9.55 4.47
C VAL A 25 0.39 -10.83 4.89
N PHE A 26 -0.26 -11.48 3.92
CA PHE A 26 -0.94 -12.76 4.11
C PHE A 26 -0.24 -13.81 3.26
N ARG A 27 0.18 -14.92 3.86
CA ARG A 27 0.88 -16.00 3.16
C ARG A 27 0.02 -17.25 3.15
N HIS A 28 -0.19 -17.81 1.96
CA HIS A 28 -0.89 -19.07 1.82
C HIS A 28 0.03 -20.22 2.29
N PRO A 29 -0.41 -21.07 3.23
CA PRO A 29 0.48 -22.02 3.92
C PRO A 29 0.97 -23.17 3.04
N VAL A 30 0.25 -23.49 1.95
CA VAL A 30 0.62 -24.59 1.04
C VAL A 30 1.43 -24.07 -0.14
N THR A 31 0.82 -23.27 -1.00
CA THR A 31 1.45 -22.70 -2.20
C THR A 31 2.54 -21.66 -1.92
N GLN A 32 2.66 -21.17 -0.69
CA GLN A 32 3.57 -20.08 -0.30
C GLN A 32 3.33 -18.75 -1.04
N ALA A 33 2.23 -18.64 -1.80
CA ALA A 33 1.81 -17.40 -2.43
C ALA A 33 1.52 -16.34 -1.37
N SER A 34 1.84 -15.09 -1.66
CA SER A 34 1.64 -13.97 -0.74
C SER A 34 0.67 -12.95 -1.33
N VAL A 35 -0.27 -12.49 -0.52
CA VAL A 35 -1.11 -11.32 -0.81
C VAL A 35 -0.62 -10.20 0.09
N ILE A 36 -0.23 -9.08 -0.53
CA ILE A 36 0.28 -7.91 0.17
C ILE A 36 -0.66 -6.75 -0.09
N VAL A 37 -1.17 -6.14 0.99
CA VAL A 37 -1.98 -4.91 0.92
C VAL A 37 -1.12 -3.76 1.39
N THR A 38 -0.83 -2.83 0.49
CA THR A 38 -0.06 -1.61 0.75
C THR A 38 -0.97 -0.38 0.64
N ARG A 39 -0.44 0.77 1.04
CA ARG A 39 -1.12 2.07 0.90
C ARG A 39 -0.31 2.91 -0.07
N GLY A 40 -0.98 3.42 -1.10
CA GLY A 40 -0.42 4.36 -2.06
C GLY A 40 -1.16 5.70 -1.98
N LYS A 41 -0.45 6.78 -2.30
CA LYS A 41 -1.05 8.10 -2.46
C LYS A 41 -0.98 8.49 -3.93
N CYS A 42 -2.12 8.82 -4.53
CA CYS A 42 -2.14 9.43 -5.85
C CYS A 42 -1.41 10.78 -5.81
N ALA A 43 -0.54 11.03 -6.78
CA ALA A 43 0.06 12.35 -6.90
C ALA A 43 -1.02 13.43 -7.10
N GLN A 44 -0.79 14.64 -6.60
CA GLN A 44 -1.81 15.72 -6.59
C GLN A 44 -2.40 16.05 -7.97
N ASN A 45 -1.67 15.74 -9.05
CA ASN A 45 -2.05 16.05 -10.43
C ASN A 45 -2.37 14.79 -11.26
N ARG A 46 -2.60 13.64 -10.62
CA ARG A 46 -2.95 12.38 -11.31
C ARG A 46 -4.32 11.88 -10.88
N SER A 47 -5.12 11.42 -11.84
CA SER A 47 -6.30 10.61 -11.53
C SER A 47 -5.88 9.23 -11.00
N LEU A 48 -6.84 8.43 -10.53
CA LEU A 48 -6.55 7.05 -10.14
C LEU A 48 -6.03 6.23 -11.32
N ASP A 49 -6.65 6.36 -12.50
CA ASP A 49 -6.27 5.62 -13.70
C ASP A 49 -4.85 6.00 -14.14
N ASP A 50 -4.52 7.30 -14.16
CA ASP A 50 -3.17 7.78 -14.48
C ASP A 50 -2.12 7.31 -13.44
N GLU A 51 -2.52 7.16 -12.18
CA GLU A 51 -1.66 6.64 -11.13
C GLU A 51 -1.37 5.15 -11.34
N LEU A 52 -2.38 4.35 -11.69
CA LEU A 52 -2.23 2.93 -11.98
C LEU A 52 -1.32 2.70 -13.19
N ASP A 53 -1.52 3.44 -14.27
CA ASP A 53 -0.67 3.35 -15.46
C ASP A 53 0.78 3.70 -15.14
N ALA A 54 1.02 4.77 -14.38
CA ALA A 54 2.37 5.15 -14.00
C ALA A 54 3.05 4.15 -13.04
N GLN A 55 2.31 3.56 -12.10
CA GLN A 55 2.84 2.48 -11.25
C GLN A 55 3.19 1.23 -12.07
N TRP A 56 2.38 0.91 -13.07
CA TRP A 56 2.66 -0.16 -14.02
C TRP A 56 3.94 0.10 -14.82
N GLN A 57 4.11 1.31 -15.38
CA GLN A 57 5.34 1.68 -16.10
C GLN A 57 6.57 1.62 -15.20
N GLN A 58 6.46 2.06 -13.95
CA GLN A 58 7.55 1.94 -12.98
C GLN A 58 7.94 0.48 -12.74
N LEU A 59 6.95 -0.41 -12.57
CA LEU A 59 7.20 -1.84 -12.39
C LEU A 59 7.92 -2.45 -13.61
N LEU A 60 7.44 -2.16 -14.82
CA LEU A 60 8.06 -2.65 -16.07
C LEU A 60 9.54 -2.26 -16.15
N SER A 61 9.87 -1.01 -15.84
CA SER A 61 11.25 -0.50 -15.88
C SER A 61 12.20 -1.23 -14.93
N MET A 62 11.67 -1.84 -13.87
CA MET A 62 12.44 -2.61 -12.88
C MET A 62 12.57 -4.07 -13.28
N THR A 63 11.58 -4.61 -14.01
CA THR A 63 11.58 -6.02 -14.45
C THR A 63 12.37 -6.25 -15.73
N GLU A 64 12.46 -5.27 -16.63
CA GLU A 64 13.21 -5.36 -17.90
C GLU A 64 14.74 -5.25 -17.73
N GLN A 65 15.23 -5.06 -16.49
CA GLN A 65 16.65 -5.02 -16.16
C GLN A 65 17.27 -6.41 -15.87
N PHE A 66 16.46 -7.47 -15.96
CA PHE A 66 16.85 -8.87 -15.79
C PHE A 66 16.57 -9.67 -17.06
#